data_AF-A0A919BJK5-F1
#
_entry.id   AF-A0A919BJK5-F1
#
_cell.length_a   1.000
_cell.length_b   1.000
_cell.length_c   1.000
_cell.angle_alpha   90.00
_cell.angle_beta   90.00
_cell.angle_gamma   90.00
#
_symmetry.space_group_name_H-M   'P 1'
#
loop_
_entity.id
_entity.type
_entity.pdbx_description
1 polymer ?
#
loop_
_entity_poly.entity_id
_entity_poly.type
_entity_poly.pdbx_seq_one_letter_code
_entity_poly.pdbx_strand_id
1 'polypeptide(L)'
;MRFIILFLYFFSFSYVVHAADVQIVTDVAKGQGFFYTNEGKCFVVTPSHVIEDAKQIKALTASRKSYDAKLVKNFEIDLALLELKAEKKVCKGAVFSQPTKLSSLLKIYEEGVLKSKLADGSTLQTKVNIVGVDETEFLQIKPQKIKTTLKQGYSGSILFIANQPSGILLEVDDGNGYVYRADALNKRLEEHFYPNGKINNSPKETPAINEKIEGKLAQGQTIEFKFFGEKNSPIEFIKVPSEESVLFRVEIIDGNGITQFKKNGRSSGTSFSGKQESYAFTPKKSGTFTFKVIGRKGNGSFGFRMNLIAHDSELSGEGNVIELGDEFSGRLAKGSIAKYKFYGEKNSPIEFIKVPSDESVSYRVEIIDSNGITQFKKNGRSSGTSFSGKQESYAFTPKKSGTFTFKVIGRKGNGSFGFRMNLIAHDSELSGEGNVIELGDEFSGRLAKGSIAKYKFYGEKNSPIEFIKVPSDESVSYRVEIIDGNGITQFKKNGRSSGTSYSDKQESYAFTPKKSGTFTFKVTGRKGNGSFAFLMNDFNH
;
A
#
# COMPACT_ATOMS: atom_id res chain seq x y z
N MET A 1 -3.15 -50.38 14.02
CA MET A 1 -3.75 -49.04 13.85
C MET A 1 -2.83 -48.20 12.98
N ARG A 2 -3.24 -47.85 11.76
CA ARG A 2 -2.43 -47.11 10.78
C ARG A 2 -2.45 -45.62 11.10
N PHE A 3 -1.27 -45.01 11.33
CA PHE A 3 -1.08 -43.57 11.36
C PHE A 3 -0.94 -43.06 9.92
N ILE A 4 -1.83 -42.16 9.49
CA ILE A 4 -1.72 -41.41 8.24
C ILE A 4 -1.15 -40.03 8.60
N ILE A 5 0.12 -39.80 8.24
CA ILE A 5 0.76 -38.47 8.30
C ILE A 5 0.45 -37.77 6.98
N LEU A 6 -0.40 -36.75 7.03
CA LEU A 6 -0.74 -35.89 5.89
C LEU A 6 0.26 -34.72 5.84
N PHE A 7 1.29 -34.84 4.99
CA PHE A 7 2.25 -33.77 4.73
C PHE A 7 1.62 -32.73 3.80
N LEU A 8 1.23 -31.58 4.35
CA LEU A 8 0.60 -30.49 3.60
C LEU A 8 1.70 -29.56 3.06
N TYR A 9 2.09 -29.77 1.80
CA TYR A 9 3.04 -28.93 1.08
C TYR A 9 2.49 -27.51 0.92
N PHE A 10 3.02 -26.57 1.70
CA PHE A 10 2.81 -25.14 1.52
C PHE A 10 3.60 -24.67 0.29
N PHE A 11 2.94 -24.57 -0.87
CA PHE A 11 3.49 -23.89 -2.03
C PHE A 11 3.51 -22.38 -1.77
N SER A 12 4.64 -21.89 -1.27
CA SER A 12 4.98 -20.47 -1.29
C SER A 12 5.14 -20.01 -2.75
N PHE A 13 4.10 -19.40 -3.31
CA PHE A 13 4.20 -18.66 -4.57
C PHE A 13 5.14 -17.47 -4.36
N SER A 14 6.38 -17.64 -4.78
CA SER A 14 7.34 -16.55 -4.88
C SER A 14 6.87 -15.63 -6.00
N TYR A 15 6.45 -14.41 -5.67
CA TYR A 15 6.19 -13.39 -6.67
C TYR A 15 7.54 -12.95 -7.27
N VAL A 16 7.66 -13.09 -8.59
CA VAL A 16 8.88 -12.74 -9.32
C VAL A 16 8.98 -11.21 -9.36
N VAL A 17 9.99 -10.67 -8.68
CA VAL A 17 10.39 -9.27 -8.81
C VAL A 17 11.05 -9.10 -10.18
N HIS A 18 10.38 -8.40 -11.10
CA HIS A 18 10.88 -8.18 -12.47
C HIS A 18 12.15 -7.34 -12.44
N ALA A 19 13.21 -7.88 -13.06
CA ALA A 19 14.53 -7.28 -13.28
C ALA A 19 14.74 -7.12 -14.80
N ALA A 20 15.98 -6.86 -15.27
CA ALA A 20 16.34 -7.41 -16.57
C ALA A 20 15.96 -8.90 -16.58
N ASP A 21 15.21 -9.37 -17.57
CA ASP A 21 14.69 -10.73 -17.50
C ASP A 21 15.80 -11.76 -17.70
N VAL A 22 16.84 -11.36 -18.45
CA VAL A 22 17.97 -12.21 -18.81
C VAL A 22 19.30 -11.49 -18.75
N GLN A 23 20.35 -12.24 -18.40
CA GLN A 23 21.72 -11.86 -18.68
C GLN A 23 22.10 -12.41 -20.06
N ILE A 24 22.61 -11.56 -20.94
CA ILE A 24 23.17 -11.98 -22.22
C ILE A 24 24.64 -12.33 -22.01
N VAL A 25 25.01 -13.53 -22.41
CA VAL A 25 26.37 -14.05 -22.33
C VAL A 25 26.79 -14.48 -23.73
N THR A 26 27.85 -13.88 -24.24
CA THR A 26 28.47 -14.25 -25.51
C THR A 26 29.89 -14.77 -25.28
N ASP A 27 30.54 -15.19 -26.36
CA ASP A 27 31.96 -15.55 -26.35
C ASP A 27 32.91 -14.35 -26.19
N VAL A 28 32.41 -13.12 -26.39
CA VAL A 28 33.22 -11.88 -26.37
C VAL A 28 32.81 -10.88 -25.30
N ALA A 29 31.54 -10.89 -24.87
CA ALA A 29 30.98 -9.88 -23.99
C ALA A 29 29.88 -10.44 -23.08
N LYS A 30 29.50 -9.61 -22.11
CA LYS A 30 28.34 -9.85 -21.23
C LYS A 30 27.51 -8.58 -21.18
N GLY A 31 26.21 -8.76 -21.13
CA GLY A 31 25.25 -7.68 -20.97
C GLY A 31 23.92 -8.21 -20.43
N GLN A 32 22.88 -7.44 -20.67
CA GLN A 32 21.56 -7.66 -20.09
C GLN A 32 20.51 -7.55 -21.19
N GLY A 33 19.31 -8.05 -20.94
CA GLY A 33 18.19 -7.87 -21.84
C GLY A 33 16.86 -8.16 -21.17
N PHE A 34 15.79 -7.91 -21.90
CA PHE A 34 14.43 -8.17 -21.44
C PHE A 34 13.67 -8.98 -22.47
N PHE A 35 12.68 -9.75 -22.01
CA PHE A 35 11.87 -10.56 -22.91
C PHE A 35 10.83 -9.70 -23.62
N TYR A 36 10.63 -9.98 -24.91
CA TYR A 36 9.58 -9.41 -25.71
C TYR A 36 8.81 -10.53 -26.41
N THR A 37 7.47 -10.46 -26.42
CA THR A 37 6.64 -11.47 -27.08
C THR A 37 5.87 -10.86 -28.23
N ASN A 38 5.96 -11.48 -29.39
CA ASN A 38 5.14 -11.13 -30.54
C ASN A 38 4.69 -12.39 -31.28
N GLU A 39 3.41 -12.48 -31.63
CA GLU A 39 2.79 -13.61 -32.36
C GLU A 39 3.13 -15.00 -31.80
N GLY A 40 3.27 -15.11 -30.47
CA GLY A 40 3.58 -16.38 -29.78
C GLY A 40 5.03 -16.84 -29.90
N LYS A 41 5.93 -16.01 -30.44
CA LYS A 41 7.39 -16.16 -30.39
C LYS A 41 7.98 -15.37 -29.22
N CYS A 42 9.17 -15.79 -28.80
CA CYS A 42 9.88 -15.29 -27.62
C CYS A 42 11.18 -14.63 -28.07
N PHE A 43 11.29 -13.33 -27.83
CA PHE A 43 12.43 -12.51 -28.21
C PHE A 43 13.13 -11.95 -26.98
N VAL A 44 14.37 -11.51 -27.17
CA VAL A 44 15.11 -10.68 -26.22
C VAL A 44 15.54 -9.42 -26.92
N VAL A 45 15.35 -8.29 -26.23
CA VAL A 45 15.91 -7.00 -26.65
C VAL A 45 17.12 -6.70 -25.77
N THR A 46 18.25 -6.34 -26.40
CA THR A 46 19.54 -6.07 -25.76
C THR A 46 20.31 -5.02 -26.59
N PRO A 47 21.28 -4.29 -26.03
CA PRO A 47 22.11 -3.40 -26.85
C PRO A 47 22.92 -4.16 -27.89
N SER A 48 23.18 -3.55 -29.05
CA SER A 48 23.84 -4.23 -30.17
C SER A 48 25.31 -4.53 -29.91
N HIS A 49 26.04 -3.63 -29.23
CA HIS A 49 27.44 -3.83 -28.86
C HIS A 49 27.64 -5.03 -27.90
N VAL A 50 26.60 -5.49 -27.21
CA VAL A 50 26.69 -6.68 -26.34
C VAL A 50 26.83 -7.96 -27.16
N ILE A 51 26.32 -7.97 -28.39
CA ILE A 51 26.29 -9.13 -29.28
C ILE A 51 27.09 -8.92 -30.57
N GLU A 52 27.76 -7.79 -30.70
CA GLU A 52 28.68 -7.49 -31.79
C GLU A 52 29.80 -8.54 -31.84
N ASP A 53 30.10 -9.03 -33.04
CA ASP A 53 31.07 -10.10 -33.33
C ASP A 53 30.89 -11.45 -32.60
N ALA A 54 29.80 -11.61 -31.84
CA ALA A 54 29.52 -12.83 -31.10
C ALA A 54 29.18 -14.00 -32.05
N LYS A 55 29.91 -15.12 -31.91
CA LYS A 55 29.60 -16.37 -32.62
C LYS A 55 28.56 -17.20 -31.87
N GLN A 56 28.48 -17.02 -30.55
CA GLN A 56 27.52 -17.71 -29.70
C GLN A 56 26.82 -16.71 -28.80
N ILE A 57 25.48 -16.73 -28.81
CA ILE A 57 24.66 -15.85 -27.97
C ILE A 57 23.78 -16.71 -27.08
N LYS A 58 23.93 -16.55 -25.76
CA LYS A 58 23.13 -17.26 -24.76
C LYS A 58 22.41 -16.27 -23.86
N ALA A 59 21.16 -16.59 -23.53
CA ALA A 59 20.36 -15.86 -22.56
C ALA A 59 20.19 -16.69 -21.28
N LEU A 60 20.78 -16.21 -20.19
CA LEU A 60 20.65 -16.79 -18.85
C LEU A 60 19.47 -16.17 -18.12
N THR A 61 18.50 -16.98 -17.74
CA THR A 61 17.27 -16.55 -17.06
C THR A 61 17.42 -16.57 -15.53
N ALA A 62 16.48 -15.94 -14.82
CA ALA A 62 16.39 -16.00 -13.35
C ALA A 62 16.29 -17.43 -12.78
N SER A 63 15.80 -18.39 -13.58
CA SER A 63 15.74 -19.81 -13.20
C SER A 63 17.08 -20.55 -13.36
N ARG A 64 18.17 -19.81 -13.65
CA ARG A 64 19.52 -20.32 -13.96
C ARG A 64 19.57 -21.25 -15.17
N LYS A 65 18.57 -21.16 -16.05
CA LYS A 65 18.55 -21.86 -17.33
C LYS A 65 19.09 -20.95 -18.42
N SER A 66 19.98 -21.50 -19.24
CA SER A 66 20.57 -20.85 -20.41
C SER A 66 19.88 -21.33 -21.67
N TYR A 67 19.59 -20.41 -22.58
CA TYR A 67 18.96 -20.69 -23.87
C TYR A 67 19.78 -20.08 -25.00
N ASP A 68 19.90 -20.80 -26.12
CA ASP A 68 20.53 -20.24 -27.32
C ASP A 68 19.62 -19.19 -27.94
N ALA A 69 20.23 -18.07 -28.36
CA ALA A 69 19.56 -16.98 -29.03
C ALA A 69 20.17 -16.74 -30.41
N LYS A 70 19.36 -16.28 -31.36
CA LYS A 70 19.79 -15.92 -32.70
C LYS A 70 19.44 -14.47 -32.99
N LEU A 71 20.38 -13.70 -33.54
CA LEU A 71 20.10 -12.35 -34.01
C LEU A 71 19.03 -12.36 -35.11
N VAL A 72 17.97 -11.57 -34.90
CA VAL A 72 16.87 -11.34 -35.84
C VAL A 72 17.05 -10.00 -36.54
N LYS A 73 17.34 -8.96 -35.76
CA LYS A 73 17.46 -7.59 -36.26
C LYS A 73 18.50 -6.84 -35.44
N ASN A 74 19.39 -6.14 -36.14
CA ASN A 74 20.17 -5.05 -35.57
C ASN A 74 19.50 -3.72 -35.96
N PHE A 75 19.24 -2.86 -34.99
CA PHE A 75 18.68 -1.52 -35.18
C PHE A 75 19.82 -0.50 -35.26
N GLU A 76 19.54 0.68 -35.83
CA GLU A 76 20.54 1.74 -36.00
C GLU A 76 21.00 2.39 -34.67
N ILE A 77 20.21 2.22 -33.60
CA ILE A 77 20.35 2.92 -32.31
C ILE A 77 20.94 2.03 -31.21
N ASP A 78 21.99 1.28 -31.54
CA ASP A 78 22.65 0.33 -30.64
C ASP A 78 21.67 -0.63 -29.92
N LEU A 79 20.71 -1.18 -30.66
CA LEU A 79 19.77 -2.17 -30.16
C LEU A 79 19.74 -3.39 -31.07
N ALA A 80 19.60 -4.55 -30.47
CA ALA A 80 19.45 -5.82 -31.16
C ALA A 80 18.23 -6.59 -30.64
N LEU A 81 17.54 -7.25 -31.58
CA LEU A 81 16.46 -8.19 -31.31
C LEU A 81 16.96 -9.60 -31.56
N LEU A 82 16.82 -10.46 -30.56
CA LEU A 82 17.23 -11.86 -30.60
C LEU A 82 16.00 -12.77 -30.49
N GLU A 83 15.91 -13.83 -31.28
CA GLU A 83 14.90 -14.89 -31.12
C GLU A 83 15.48 -15.99 -30.24
N LEU A 84 14.76 -16.37 -29.19
CA LEU A 84 15.15 -17.46 -28.30
C LEU A 84 14.69 -18.81 -28.85
N LYS A 85 15.61 -19.76 -28.96
CA LYS A 85 15.27 -21.17 -29.19
C LYS A 85 14.79 -21.83 -27.89
N ALA A 86 13.66 -21.35 -27.37
CA ALA A 86 13.13 -21.76 -26.07
C ALA A 86 11.66 -22.19 -26.15
N GLU A 87 11.18 -22.96 -25.17
CA GLU A 87 9.76 -23.26 -25.01
C GLU A 87 8.96 -21.97 -24.77
N LYS A 88 7.72 -21.88 -25.31
CA LYS A 88 6.80 -20.73 -25.13
C LYS A 88 6.61 -20.30 -23.67
N LYS A 89 6.90 -21.16 -22.70
CA LYS A 89 6.80 -20.89 -21.26
C LYS A 89 7.84 -19.90 -20.74
N VAL A 90 9.00 -19.76 -21.40
CA VAL A 90 10.12 -18.91 -20.91
C VAL A 90 9.76 -17.42 -20.92
N CYS A 91 9.04 -16.98 -21.96
CA CYS A 91 8.54 -15.60 -22.04
C CYS A 91 7.14 -15.39 -21.39
N LYS A 92 6.55 -16.39 -20.71
CA LYS A 92 5.22 -16.21 -20.10
C LYS A 92 5.29 -15.24 -18.93
N GLY A 93 4.54 -14.14 -19.03
CA GLY A 93 4.42 -13.13 -17.97
C GLY A 93 5.44 -11.99 -18.06
N ALA A 94 6.35 -12.02 -19.04
CA ALA A 94 7.25 -10.92 -19.30
C ALA A 94 6.65 -10.01 -20.37
N VAL A 95 6.07 -8.90 -19.92
CA VAL A 95 5.60 -7.82 -20.80
C VAL A 95 6.39 -6.59 -20.41
N PHE A 96 7.26 -6.12 -21.30
CA PHE A 96 7.79 -4.76 -21.23
C PHE A 96 6.64 -3.80 -21.57
N SER A 97 5.76 -3.59 -20.60
CA SER A 97 4.61 -2.70 -20.72
C SER A 97 4.84 -1.51 -19.82
N GLN A 98 4.67 -0.32 -20.41
CA GLN A 98 4.66 0.93 -19.69
C GLN A 98 3.21 1.43 -19.62
N PRO A 99 2.43 1.06 -18.59
CA PRO A 99 1.02 1.40 -18.52
C PRO A 99 0.76 2.91 -18.36
N THR A 100 1.73 3.65 -17.86
CA THR A 100 1.70 5.12 -17.78
C THR A 100 2.64 5.72 -18.82
N LYS A 101 2.25 6.80 -19.51
CA LYS A 101 3.15 7.50 -20.44
C LYS A 101 4.42 7.94 -19.69
N LEU A 102 5.60 7.63 -20.25
CA LEU A 102 6.89 7.98 -19.64
C LEU A 102 6.99 9.46 -19.30
N SER A 103 6.55 10.32 -20.22
CA SER A 103 6.53 11.77 -20.03
C SER A 103 5.69 12.24 -18.84
N SER A 104 4.69 11.46 -18.41
CA SER A 104 3.92 11.75 -17.20
C SER A 104 4.65 11.29 -15.93
N LEU A 105 5.36 10.16 -15.97
CA LEU A 105 6.17 9.69 -14.86
C LEU A 105 7.33 10.66 -14.57
N LEU A 106 7.99 11.14 -15.62
CA LEU A 106 9.12 12.05 -15.52
C LEU A 106 8.76 13.45 -14.99
N LYS A 107 7.47 13.82 -14.97
CA LYS A 107 7.00 15.06 -14.33
C LYS A 107 6.90 14.98 -12.80
N ILE A 108 6.87 13.76 -12.27
CA ILE A 108 6.59 13.48 -10.86
C ILE A 108 7.82 12.89 -10.17
N TYR A 109 8.56 12.05 -10.89
CA TYR A 109 9.67 11.28 -10.34
C TYR A 109 11.00 11.72 -10.97
N GLU A 110 11.93 12.09 -10.11
CA GLU A 110 13.34 12.37 -10.46
C GLU A 110 14.25 11.19 -10.12
N GLU A 111 13.70 10.09 -9.60
CA GLU A 111 14.43 8.91 -9.15
C GLU A 111 13.93 7.63 -9.82
N GLY A 112 14.82 6.65 -9.93
CA GLY A 112 14.52 5.34 -10.49
C GLY A 112 15.39 4.23 -9.91
N VAL A 113 15.13 3.01 -10.36
CA VAL A 113 15.90 1.82 -10.01
C VAL A 113 16.31 1.10 -11.27
N LEU A 114 17.61 1.03 -11.52
CA LEU A 114 18.18 0.18 -12.56
C LEU A 114 18.26 -1.26 -12.05
N LYS A 115 17.73 -2.22 -12.80
CA LYS A 115 17.75 -3.63 -12.43
C LYS A 115 18.56 -4.46 -13.40
N SER A 116 19.53 -5.19 -12.88
CA SER A 116 20.48 -6.02 -13.64
C SER A 116 20.46 -7.47 -13.13
N LYS A 117 20.80 -8.43 -13.99
CA LYS A 117 20.99 -9.83 -13.60
C LYS A 117 22.46 -10.15 -13.33
N LEU A 118 22.67 -10.87 -12.23
CA LEU A 118 23.96 -11.43 -11.85
C LEU A 118 24.11 -12.86 -12.37
N ALA A 119 25.35 -13.35 -12.45
CA ALA A 119 25.68 -14.67 -12.98
C ALA A 119 25.06 -15.83 -12.19
N ASP A 120 24.71 -15.60 -10.93
CA ASP A 120 24.00 -16.57 -10.08
C ASP A 120 22.46 -16.53 -10.25
N GLY A 121 21.96 -15.73 -11.21
CA GLY A 121 20.54 -15.53 -11.51
C GLY A 121 19.83 -14.51 -10.60
N SER A 122 20.49 -13.99 -9.57
CA SER A 122 19.93 -12.97 -8.68
C SER A 122 19.82 -11.61 -9.39
N THR A 123 19.00 -10.73 -8.81
CA THR A 123 18.78 -9.37 -9.32
C THR A 123 19.54 -8.37 -8.49
N LEU A 124 20.42 -7.60 -9.12
CA LEU A 124 20.98 -6.39 -8.54
C LEU A 124 20.05 -5.20 -8.80
N GLN A 125 19.78 -4.42 -7.76
CA GLN A 125 19.02 -3.17 -7.85
C GLN A 125 19.91 -1.99 -7.49
N THR A 126 20.05 -1.06 -8.43
CA THR A 126 20.84 0.16 -8.27
C THR A 126 19.91 1.36 -8.29
N LYS A 127 19.81 2.08 -7.17
CA LYS A 127 19.03 3.33 -7.13
C LYS A 127 19.78 4.43 -7.88
N VAL A 128 19.05 5.17 -8.70
CA VAL A 128 19.59 6.20 -9.60
C VAL A 128 18.72 7.45 -9.56
N ASN A 129 19.33 8.60 -9.79
CA ASN A 129 18.65 9.86 -10.08
C ASN A 129 18.61 10.06 -11.59
N ILE A 130 17.54 10.66 -12.08
CA ILE A 130 17.36 11.08 -13.47
C ILE A 130 17.91 12.51 -13.54
N VAL A 131 19.02 12.68 -14.25
CA VAL A 131 19.79 13.94 -14.31
C VAL A 131 19.64 14.66 -15.65
N GLY A 132 19.09 13.99 -16.65
CA GLY A 132 18.81 14.57 -17.97
C GLY A 132 17.65 13.84 -18.63
N VAL A 133 16.81 14.60 -19.34
CA VAL A 133 15.66 14.08 -20.10
C VAL A 133 15.72 14.66 -21.50
N ASP A 134 16.02 13.81 -22.48
CA ASP A 134 15.75 14.12 -23.89
C ASP A 134 14.27 13.85 -24.14
N GLU A 135 13.56 14.78 -24.77
CA GLU A 135 12.11 14.69 -24.99
C GLU A 135 11.70 13.57 -25.96
N THR A 136 12.65 12.97 -26.68
CA THR A 136 12.40 12.02 -27.76
C THR A 136 13.02 10.64 -27.55
N GLU A 137 14.29 10.53 -27.13
CA GLU A 137 15.01 9.25 -27.24
C GLU A 137 15.69 8.77 -25.96
N PHE A 138 16.31 9.65 -25.16
CA PHE A 138 17.19 9.23 -24.07
C PHE A 138 16.84 9.82 -22.69
N LEU A 139 17.18 9.09 -21.64
CA LEU A 139 17.28 9.58 -20.27
C LEU A 139 18.73 9.45 -19.81
N GLN A 140 19.22 10.46 -19.10
CA GLN A 140 20.50 10.40 -18.42
C GLN A 140 20.26 10.10 -16.94
N ILE A 141 20.95 9.09 -16.42
CA ILE A 141 20.83 8.65 -15.02
C ILE A 141 22.18 8.64 -14.31
N LYS A 142 22.17 8.83 -12.99
CA LYS A 142 23.36 8.76 -12.15
C LYS A 142 23.08 7.98 -10.86
N PRO A 143 23.97 7.07 -10.40
CA PRO A 143 23.78 6.38 -9.13
C PRO A 143 23.62 7.35 -7.94
N GLN A 144 22.66 7.06 -7.05
CA GLN A 144 22.41 7.90 -5.87
C GLN A 144 23.57 7.94 -4.87
N LYS A 145 24.29 6.82 -4.73
CA LYS A 145 25.43 6.72 -3.81
C LYS A 145 26.71 7.00 -4.57
N ILE A 146 27.52 7.95 -4.09
CA ILE A 146 28.81 8.36 -4.68
C ILE A 146 29.77 7.18 -4.88
N LYS A 147 29.73 6.17 -4.01
CA LYS A 147 30.59 4.97 -4.10
C LYS A 147 30.07 3.91 -5.09
N THR A 148 28.87 4.06 -5.64
CA THR A 148 28.28 3.11 -6.57
C THR A 148 28.54 3.59 -7.99
N THR A 149 29.28 2.80 -8.78
CA THR A 149 29.50 3.06 -10.20
C THR A 149 28.68 2.10 -11.06
N LEU A 150 28.18 2.59 -12.19
CA LEU A 150 27.67 1.71 -13.25
C LEU A 150 28.87 1.03 -13.92
N LYS A 151 28.82 -0.29 -14.07
CA LYS A 151 29.97 -1.10 -14.51
C LYS A 151 29.70 -1.72 -15.88
N GLN A 152 30.78 -2.09 -16.56
CA GLN A 152 30.72 -2.92 -17.75
C GLN A 152 29.90 -4.20 -17.48
N GLY A 153 29.02 -4.56 -18.41
CA GLY A 153 28.07 -5.66 -18.25
C GLY A 153 26.70 -5.28 -17.69
N TYR A 154 26.47 -4.00 -17.37
CA TYR A 154 25.13 -3.48 -17.06
C TYR A 154 24.37 -3.00 -18.30
N SER A 155 25.03 -2.82 -19.45
CA SER A 155 24.36 -2.53 -20.71
C SER A 155 23.23 -3.52 -20.97
N GLY A 156 22.04 -2.98 -21.22
CA GLY A 156 20.78 -3.68 -21.36
C GLY A 156 19.94 -3.77 -20.09
N SER A 157 20.42 -3.22 -18.97
CA SER A 157 19.66 -3.20 -17.71
C SER A 157 18.40 -2.35 -17.88
N ILE A 158 17.31 -2.77 -17.26
CA ILE A 158 16.04 -2.04 -17.36
C ILE A 158 16.00 -0.96 -16.27
N LEU A 159 15.73 0.28 -16.67
CA LEU A 159 15.38 1.35 -15.75
C LEU A 159 13.91 1.23 -15.36
N PHE A 160 13.64 1.28 -14.05
CA PHE A 160 12.28 1.36 -13.51
C PHE A 160 12.03 2.71 -12.85
N ILE A 161 10.96 3.39 -13.22
CA ILE A 161 10.44 4.59 -12.56
C ILE A 161 9.04 4.25 -12.06
N ALA A 162 8.74 4.52 -10.79
CA ALA A 162 7.49 4.09 -10.14
C ALA A 162 7.17 2.59 -10.37
N ASN A 163 8.22 1.74 -10.36
CA ASN A 163 8.17 0.31 -10.66
C ASN A 163 7.62 -0.06 -12.06
N GLN A 164 7.65 0.86 -13.02
CA GLN A 164 7.32 0.62 -14.43
C GLN A 164 8.59 0.63 -15.29
N PRO A 165 8.76 -0.30 -16.25
CA PRO A 165 9.89 -0.28 -17.16
C PRO A 165 9.84 1.02 -17.98
N SER A 166 10.89 1.82 -17.85
CA SER A 166 10.97 3.20 -18.34
C SER A 166 12.06 3.39 -19.40
N GLY A 167 12.90 2.38 -19.59
CA GLY A 167 13.88 2.34 -20.65
C GLY A 167 14.93 1.25 -20.44
N ILE A 168 15.87 1.16 -21.37
CA ILE A 168 16.99 0.22 -21.35
C ILE A 168 18.31 0.99 -21.36
N LEU A 169 19.20 0.68 -20.42
CA LEU A 169 20.55 1.27 -20.38
C LEU A 169 21.33 0.82 -21.62
N LEU A 170 21.75 1.74 -22.49
CA LEU A 170 22.60 1.41 -23.63
C LEU A 170 24.06 1.52 -23.21
N GLU A 171 24.47 2.70 -22.77
CA GLU A 171 25.87 3.00 -22.48
C GLU A 171 26.06 3.68 -21.12
N VAL A 172 27.31 3.70 -20.67
CA VAL A 172 27.75 4.41 -19.49
C VAL A 172 28.94 5.27 -19.90
N ASP A 173 28.81 6.59 -19.76
CA ASP A 173 29.86 7.56 -20.07
C ASP A 173 30.01 8.58 -18.93
N ASP A 174 31.25 8.88 -18.57
CA ASP A 174 31.66 9.74 -17.45
C ASP A 174 30.86 9.52 -16.13
N GLY A 175 30.58 8.25 -15.82
CA GLY A 175 29.81 7.86 -14.63
C GLY A 175 28.30 8.10 -14.71
N ASN A 176 27.80 8.63 -15.83
CA ASN A 176 26.38 8.73 -16.16
C ASN A 176 25.96 7.53 -17.02
N GLY A 177 24.74 7.05 -16.84
CA GLY A 177 24.13 6.04 -17.70
C GLY A 177 23.17 6.68 -18.70
N TYR A 178 23.21 6.24 -19.95
CA TYR A 178 22.31 6.69 -21.01
C TYR A 178 21.29 5.59 -21.31
N VAL A 179 20.04 5.89 -21.03
CA VAL A 179 18.92 4.96 -21.09
C VAL A 179 18.05 5.32 -22.28
N TYR A 180 17.89 4.40 -23.21
CA TYR A 180 16.94 4.56 -24.30
C TYR A 180 15.52 4.36 -23.80
N ARG A 181 14.66 5.34 -24.08
CA ARG A 181 13.34 5.46 -23.48
C ARG A 181 12.40 4.33 -23.89
N ALA A 182 11.55 3.90 -22.96
CA ALA A 182 10.58 2.83 -23.20
C ALA A 182 9.57 3.15 -24.31
N ASP A 183 9.11 4.41 -24.44
CA ASP A 183 8.19 4.80 -25.49
C ASP A 183 8.84 4.83 -26.88
N ALA A 184 10.05 5.38 -26.98
CA ALA A 184 10.86 5.33 -28.20
C ALA A 184 11.19 3.88 -28.61
N LEU A 185 11.49 3.02 -27.64
CA LEU A 185 11.73 1.59 -27.84
C LEU A 185 10.50 0.86 -28.37
N ASN A 186 9.35 1.05 -27.75
CA ASN A 186 8.10 0.41 -28.17
C ASN A 186 7.75 0.81 -29.60
N LYS A 187 7.90 2.09 -29.95
CA LYS A 187 7.67 2.57 -31.32
C LYS A 187 8.54 1.82 -32.36
N ARG A 188 9.84 1.64 -32.09
CA ARG A 188 10.75 0.93 -33.01
C ARG A 188 10.40 -0.56 -33.14
N LEU A 189 10.01 -1.19 -32.03
CA LEU A 189 9.56 -2.58 -32.05
C LEU A 189 8.24 -2.72 -32.82
N GLU A 190 7.30 -1.79 -32.66
CA GLU A 190 6.05 -1.76 -33.40
C GLU A 190 6.27 -1.56 -34.91
N GLU A 191 7.14 -0.62 -35.31
CA GLU A 191 7.51 -0.40 -36.71
C GLU A 191 8.15 -1.66 -37.34
N HIS A 192 8.96 -2.40 -36.57
CA HIS A 192 9.56 -3.64 -37.04
C HIS A 192 8.55 -4.76 -37.25
N PHE A 193 7.63 -4.96 -36.30
CA PHE A 193 6.67 -6.06 -36.34
C PHE A 193 5.41 -5.74 -37.15
N TYR A 194 5.07 -4.47 -37.34
CA TYR A 194 3.84 -4.01 -38.01
C TYR A 194 4.09 -2.90 -39.06
N PRO A 195 4.95 -3.11 -40.07
CA PRO A 195 5.42 -2.06 -40.98
C PRO A 195 4.35 -1.44 -41.92
N ASN A 196 3.19 -2.09 -42.08
CA ASN A 196 2.17 -1.71 -43.08
C ASN A 196 0.83 -1.24 -42.50
N GLY A 197 0.74 -0.93 -41.21
CA GLY A 197 -0.41 -0.21 -40.62
C GLY A 197 -1.80 -0.66 -41.10
N LYS A 198 -2.08 -1.97 -41.19
CA LYS A 198 -3.43 -2.45 -41.50
C LYS A 198 -4.35 -2.19 -40.31
N ILE A 199 -4.87 -0.96 -40.25
CA ILE A 199 -5.95 -0.51 -39.38
C ILE A 199 -7.24 -1.14 -39.91
N ASN A 200 -7.47 -2.41 -39.55
CA ASN A 200 -8.81 -2.98 -39.64
C ASN A 200 -9.66 -2.33 -38.56
N ASN A 201 -10.57 -1.42 -38.94
CA ASN A 201 -11.63 -0.81 -38.11
C ASN A 201 -11.47 -1.07 -36.61
N SER A 202 -10.50 -0.39 -36.00
CA SER A 202 -10.22 -0.53 -34.59
C SER A 202 -11.31 0.20 -33.79
N PRO A 203 -11.84 -0.36 -32.69
CA PRO A 203 -12.55 0.45 -31.70
C PRO A 203 -11.69 1.69 -31.39
N LYS A 204 -12.33 2.88 -31.32
CA LYS A 204 -11.68 4.15 -30.93
C LYS A 204 -10.64 3.87 -29.85
N GLU A 205 -9.42 4.39 -30.07
CA GLU A 205 -8.24 4.24 -29.23
C GLU A 205 -8.58 4.09 -27.75
N THR A 206 -8.01 3.06 -27.13
CA THR A 206 -8.10 2.81 -25.68
C THR A 206 -7.57 4.06 -24.98
N PRO A 207 -8.41 4.90 -24.34
CA PRO A 207 -7.92 6.13 -23.74
C PRO A 207 -6.94 5.77 -22.63
N ALA A 208 -5.76 6.37 -22.65
CA ALA A 208 -4.82 6.21 -21.55
C ALA A 208 -5.40 6.84 -20.28
N ILE A 209 -5.00 6.31 -19.12
CA ILE A 209 -5.24 7.00 -17.86
C ILE A 209 -4.62 8.41 -17.96
N ASN A 210 -5.39 9.43 -17.60
CA ASN A 210 -5.17 10.88 -17.73
C ASN A 210 -5.53 11.51 -19.09
N GLU A 211 -6.17 10.77 -20.00
CA GLU A 211 -6.70 11.34 -21.24
C GLU A 211 -8.14 11.83 -21.10
N LYS A 212 -8.45 12.85 -21.92
CA LYS A 212 -9.80 13.39 -22.06
C LYS A 212 -10.59 12.49 -23.00
N ILE A 213 -11.64 11.90 -22.48
CA ILE A 213 -12.64 11.15 -23.24
C ILE A 213 -13.78 12.09 -23.57
N GLU A 214 -14.00 12.39 -24.85
CA GLU A 214 -15.10 13.25 -25.26
C GLU A 214 -15.83 12.73 -26.51
N GLY A 215 -17.04 13.22 -26.70
CA GLY A 215 -17.84 12.88 -27.88
C GLY A 215 -19.19 13.56 -27.87
N LYS A 216 -19.91 13.41 -28.98
CA LYS A 216 -21.31 13.81 -29.11
C LYS A 216 -22.21 12.60 -28.90
N LEU A 217 -23.34 12.81 -28.24
CA LEU A 217 -24.25 11.77 -27.79
C LEU A 217 -25.70 12.25 -27.96
N ALA A 218 -26.50 11.46 -28.66
CA ALA A 218 -27.96 11.63 -28.73
C ALA A 218 -28.68 10.56 -27.90
N GLN A 219 -29.98 10.75 -27.67
CA GLN A 219 -30.82 9.76 -27.00
C GLN A 219 -30.71 8.38 -27.68
N GLY A 220 -30.48 7.33 -26.89
CA GLY A 220 -30.32 5.96 -27.36
C GLY A 220 -28.91 5.63 -27.87
N GLN A 221 -28.08 6.63 -28.20
CA GLN A 221 -26.71 6.37 -28.62
C GLN A 221 -25.85 5.89 -27.46
N THR A 222 -24.85 5.09 -27.81
CA THR A 222 -23.89 4.50 -26.91
C THR A 222 -22.50 4.76 -27.45
N ILE A 223 -21.60 5.25 -26.61
CA ILE A 223 -20.18 5.37 -26.92
C ILE A 223 -19.40 4.58 -25.87
N GLU A 224 -18.44 3.80 -26.33
CA GLU A 224 -17.67 2.86 -25.51
C GLU A 224 -16.18 3.16 -25.64
N PHE A 225 -15.50 3.06 -24.51
CA PHE A 225 -14.05 3.21 -24.39
C PHE A 225 -13.53 2.05 -23.58
N LYS A 226 -12.44 1.42 -24.03
CA LYS A 226 -11.78 0.38 -23.25
C LYS A 226 -10.68 1.01 -22.41
N PHE A 227 -10.45 0.48 -21.22
CA PHE A 227 -9.31 0.85 -20.39
C PHE A 227 -8.84 -0.34 -19.57
N PHE A 228 -7.56 -0.37 -19.21
CA PHE A 228 -7.05 -1.36 -18.27
C PHE A 228 -7.23 -0.86 -16.85
N GLY A 229 -7.86 -1.65 -16.00
CA GLY A 229 -7.99 -1.39 -14.56
C GLY A 229 -7.14 -2.37 -13.79
N GLU A 230 -6.23 -1.87 -12.96
CA GLU A 230 -5.49 -2.69 -12.00
C GLU A 230 -6.37 -2.96 -10.76
N LYS A 231 -6.35 -4.19 -10.25
CA LYS A 231 -7.05 -4.58 -9.02
C LYS A 231 -6.72 -3.59 -7.90
N ASN A 232 -7.72 -3.22 -7.10
CA ASN A 232 -7.57 -2.35 -5.94
C ASN A 232 -6.97 -0.95 -6.25
N SER A 233 -6.82 -0.59 -7.53
CA SER A 233 -6.27 0.69 -7.97
C SER A 233 -7.41 1.61 -8.40
N PRO A 234 -7.91 2.49 -7.51
CA PRO A 234 -9.07 3.30 -7.79
C PRO A 234 -8.83 4.30 -8.92
N ILE A 235 -9.81 4.44 -9.82
CA ILE A 235 -9.81 5.36 -10.95
C ILE A 235 -10.96 6.36 -10.77
N GLU A 236 -10.66 7.63 -10.92
CA GLU A 236 -11.63 8.73 -10.92
C GLU A 236 -12.00 9.14 -12.34
N PHE A 237 -13.29 9.28 -12.60
CA PHE A 237 -13.85 9.82 -13.84
C PHE A 237 -14.39 11.20 -13.52
N ILE A 238 -13.62 12.22 -13.88
CA ILE A 238 -13.95 13.62 -13.62
C ILE A 238 -14.69 14.16 -14.83
N LYS A 239 -15.93 14.59 -14.64
CA LYS A 239 -16.73 15.18 -15.71
C LYS A 239 -16.08 16.49 -16.19
N VAL A 240 -15.93 16.63 -17.50
CA VAL A 240 -15.57 17.90 -18.15
C VAL A 240 -16.87 18.64 -18.48
N PRO A 241 -17.02 19.91 -18.07
CA PRO A 241 -18.18 20.71 -18.42
C PRO A 241 -18.36 20.84 -19.94
N SER A 242 -19.62 20.91 -20.38
CA SER A 242 -19.98 21.25 -21.76
C SER A 242 -21.13 22.26 -21.77
N GLU A 243 -21.12 23.13 -22.77
CA GLU A 243 -22.21 24.08 -23.08
C GLU A 243 -23.46 23.36 -23.61
N GLU A 244 -23.31 22.15 -24.15
CA GLU A 244 -24.41 21.35 -24.68
C GLU A 244 -24.98 20.43 -23.59
N SER A 245 -26.31 20.25 -23.57
CA SER A 245 -27.00 19.52 -22.50
C SER A 245 -27.58 18.18 -22.97
N VAL A 246 -26.88 17.09 -22.66
CA VAL A 246 -27.41 15.72 -22.78
C VAL A 246 -27.57 15.07 -21.40
N LEU A 247 -28.68 14.36 -21.16
CA LEU A 247 -28.79 13.42 -20.04
C LEU A 247 -28.16 12.10 -20.46
N PHE A 248 -27.22 11.60 -19.66
CA PHE A 248 -26.54 10.34 -19.96
C PHE A 248 -26.50 9.41 -18.74
N ARG A 249 -26.08 8.18 -19.00
CA ARG A 249 -25.72 7.20 -17.98
C ARG A 249 -24.34 6.66 -18.31
N VAL A 250 -23.48 6.58 -17.31
CA VAL A 250 -22.20 5.90 -17.39
C VAL A 250 -22.31 4.51 -16.76
N GLU A 251 -21.71 3.52 -17.42
CA GLU A 251 -21.57 2.16 -16.94
C GLU A 251 -20.11 1.71 -17.10
N ILE A 252 -19.61 0.93 -16.13
CA ILE A 252 -18.33 0.23 -16.29
C ILE A 252 -18.62 -1.25 -16.30
N ILE A 253 -18.19 -1.91 -17.35
CA ILE A 253 -18.45 -3.32 -17.64
C ILE A 253 -17.11 -4.05 -17.63
N ASP A 254 -17.04 -5.22 -16.98
CA ASP A 254 -15.83 -6.04 -17.01
C ASP A 254 -15.69 -6.84 -18.32
N GLY A 255 -14.55 -7.51 -18.50
CA GLY A 255 -14.29 -8.34 -19.68
C GLY A 255 -15.26 -9.49 -19.92
N ASN A 256 -16.11 -9.84 -18.95
CA ASN A 256 -17.16 -10.86 -19.07
C ASN A 256 -18.53 -10.24 -19.40
N GLY A 257 -18.61 -8.92 -19.61
CA GLY A 257 -19.87 -8.24 -19.90
C GLY A 257 -20.70 -7.89 -18.65
N ILE A 258 -20.16 -8.07 -17.43
CA ILE A 258 -20.90 -7.80 -16.20
C ILE A 258 -20.72 -6.33 -15.79
N THR A 259 -21.83 -5.63 -15.53
CA THR A 259 -21.81 -4.24 -15.05
C THR A 259 -21.30 -4.18 -13.61
N GLN A 260 -20.17 -3.51 -13.41
CA GLN A 260 -19.52 -3.31 -12.10
C GLN A 260 -19.85 -1.94 -11.48
N PHE A 261 -20.19 -0.96 -12.31
CA PHE A 261 -20.54 0.40 -11.89
C PHE A 261 -21.60 0.99 -12.80
N LYS A 262 -22.48 1.82 -12.23
CA LYS A 262 -23.54 2.54 -12.96
C LYS A 262 -23.89 3.86 -12.28
N LYS A 263 -24.00 4.93 -13.05
CA LYS A 263 -24.38 6.26 -12.55
C LYS A 263 -25.08 7.08 -13.64
N ASN A 264 -26.10 7.85 -13.28
CA ASN A 264 -26.73 8.83 -14.18
C ASN A 264 -26.00 10.18 -14.05
N GLY A 265 -25.88 10.92 -15.15
CA GLY A 265 -25.20 12.21 -15.18
C GLY A 265 -25.84 13.24 -16.11
N ARG A 266 -25.61 14.50 -15.76
CA ARG A 266 -25.82 15.76 -16.48
C ARG A 266 -24.68 16.12 -17.42
N SER A 267 -24.80 16.50 -18.70
CA SER A 267 -23.67 17.19 -19.38
C SER A 267 -23.60 18.70 -19.12
N SER A 268 -24.74 19.34 -18.85
CA SER A 268 -24.86 20.80 -18.71
C SER A 268 -23.84 21.45 -17.78
N GLY A 269 -23.58 22.74 -18.04
CA GLY A 269 -22.66 23.62 -17.32
C GLY A 269 -22.75 23.59 -15.79
N THR A 270 -21.70 24.14 -15.18
CA THR A 270 -21.31 24.06 -13.75
C THR A 270 -22.43 23.67 -12.79
N SER A 271 -22.17 22.61 -12.01
CA SER A 271 -23.02 22.24 -10.86
C SER A 271 -23.33 23.48 -10.02
N PHE A 272 -24.59 23.65 -9.58
CA PHE A 272 -25.03 24.74 -8.68
C PHE A 272 -24.17 24.87 -7.41
N SER A 273 -23.35 23.86 -7.09
CA SER A 273 -22.43 23.81 -5.96
C SER A 273 -20.98 24.24 -6.26
N GLY A 274 -20.65 24.61 -7.50
CA GLY A 274 -19.27 24.88 -7.94
C GLY A 274 -18.33 23.65 -7.95
N LYS A 275 -18.77 22.50 -7.42
CA LYS A 275 -17.98 21.26 -7.40
C LYS A 275 -18.06 20.53 -8.74
N GLN A 276 -16.89 20.22 -9.29
CA GLN A 276 -16.77 19.36 -10.45
C GLN A 276 -17.31 17.96 -10.11
N GLU A 277 -18.20 17.44 -10.95
CA GLU A 277 -18.80 16.13 -10.71
C GLU A 277 -17.78 15.04 -11.06
N SER A 278 -17.49 14.14 -10.11
CA SER A 278 -16.60 13.01 -10.33
C SER A 278 -17.16 11.70 -9.80
N TYR A 279 -16.70 10.59 -10.38
CA TYR A 279 -17.08 9.25 -9.98
C TYR A 279 -15.83 8.40 -9.79
N ALA A 280 -15.73 7.66 -8.68
CA ALA A 280 -14.62 6.74 -8.48
C ALA A 280 -15.06 5.28 -8.63
N PHE A 281 -14.22 4.50 -9.30
CA PHE A 281 -14.37 3.07 -9.50
C PHE A 281 -13.10 2.35 -9.06
N THR A 282 -13.25 1.33 -8.20
CA THR A 282 -12.14 0.48 -7.79
C THR A 282 -12.29 -0.90 -8.42
N PRO A 283 -11.40 -1.33 -9.34
CA PRO A 283 -11.44 -2.66 -9.91
C PRO A 283 -11.25 -3.75 -8.84
N LYS A 284 -12.10 -4.78 -8.86
CA LYS A 284 -11.97 -5.94 -7.95
C LYS A 284 -10.94 -6.97 -8.45
N LYS A 285 -10.64 -6.94 -9.75
CA LYS A 285 -9.68 -7.79 -10.46
C LYS A 285 -9.00 -6.94 -11.53
N SER A 286 -7.75 -7.27 -11.84
CA SER A 286 -7.03 -6.62 -12.93
C SER A 286 -7.57 -7.12 -14.28
N GLY A 287 -7.68 -6.22 -15.26
CA GLY A 287 -8.12 -6.58 -16.60
C GLY A 287 -8.67 -5.40 -17.38
N THR A 288 -9.16 -5.69 -18.59
CA THR A 288 -9.79 -4.70 -19.44
C THR A 288 -11.24 -4.48 -19.03
N PHE A 289 -11.63 -3.21 -18.91
CA PHE A 289 -12.98 -2.75 -18.64
C PHE A 289 -13.47 -1.88 -19.80
N THR A 290 -14.78 -1.85 -20.00
CA THR A 290 -15.44 -0.95 -20.94
C THR A 290 -16.16 0.14 -20.16
N PHE A 291 -15.73 1.38 -20.35
CA PHE A 291 -16.44 2.59 -19.94
C PHE A 291 -17.47 2.96 -21.01
N LYS A 292 -18.74 2.86 -20.68
CA LYS A 292 -19.87 3.04 -21.59
C LYS A 292 -20.65 4.29 -21.22
N VAL A 293 -20.85 5.19 -22.17
CA VAL A 293 -21.66 6.41 -22.02
C VAL A 293 -22.90 6.26 -22.90
N ILE A 294 -24.08 6.28 -22.27
CA ILE A 294 -25.38 6.00 -22.91
C ILE A 294 -26.26 7.24 -22.84
N GLY A 295 -26.67 7.77 -23.99
CA GLY A 295 -27.57 8.92 -24.08
C GLY A 295 -28.98 8.53 -23.66
N ARG A 296 -29.55 9.25 -22.71
CA ARG A 296 -30.90 8.99 -22.17
C ARG A 296 -31.96 9.98 -22.66
N LYS A 297 -31.59 11.25 -22.83
CA LYS A 297 -32.50 12.30 -23.31
C LYS A 297 -31.71 13.48 -23.86
N GLY A 298 -32.21 14.07 -24.94
CA GLY A 298 -31.58 15.21 -25.61
C GLY A 298 -30.41 14.81 -26.49
N ASN A 299 -29.72 15.82 -27.03
CA ASN A 299 -28.49 15.69 -27.79
C ASN A 299 -27.46 16.69 -27.25
N GLY A 300 -26.18 16.33 -27.37
CA GLY A 300 -25.10 17.21 -26.94
C GLY A 300 -23.80 16.46 -26.74
N SER A 301 -22.77 17.17 -26.35
CA SER A 301 -21.45 16.62 -26.05
C SER A 301 -21.34 16.16 -24.60
N PHE A 302 -20.42 15.23 -24.35
CA PHE A 302 -19.97 14.83 -23.03
C PHE A 302 -18.44 14.83 -23.00
N GLY A 303 -17.88 14.96 -21.80
CA GLY A 303 -16.45 14.83 -21.58
C GLY A 303 -16.13 14.25 -20.20
N PHE A 304 -15.10 13.42 -20.12
CA PHE A 304 -14.54 12.90 -18.87
C PHE A 304 -13.01 12.95 -18.94
N ARG A 305 -12.36 13.19 -17.80
CA ARG A 305 -10.95 12.87 -17.59
C ARG A 305 -10.86 11.67 -16.67
N MET A 306 -10.05 10.69 -17.03
CA MET A 306 -9.79 9.55 -16.18
C MET A 306 -8.52 9.79 -15.39
N ASN A 307 -8.55 9.83 -14.07
CA ASN A 307 -7.36 9.99 -13.24
C ASN A 307 -7.17 8.77 -12.35
N LEU A 308 -5.96 8.22 -12.28
CA LEU A 308 -5.66 7.21 -11.27
C LEU A 308 -5.56 7.89 -9.90
N ILE A 309 -6.27 7.35 -8.91
CA ILE A 309 -6.23 7.86 -7.54
C ILE A 309 -5.05 7.27 -6.77
N ALA A 310 -4.78 5.97 -6.95
CA ALA A 310 -3.66 5.25 -6.35
C ALA A 310 -3.45 3.90 -7.06
N HIS A 311 -2.23 3.39 -7.04
CA HIS A 311 -1.88 2.01 -7.43
C HIS A 311 -2.10 1.01 -6.29
N ASP A 312 -2.28 -0.28 -6.61
CA ASP A 312 -2.34 -1.34 -5.59
C ASP A 312 -1.04 -1.47 -4.82
N SER A 313 0.09 -1.21 -5.47
CA SER A 313 1.41 -1.19 -4.83
C SER A 313 1.51 -0.11 -3.75
N GLU A 314 0.91 1.06 -3.96
CA GLU A 314 0.87 2.14 -2.98
C GLU A 314 -0.07 1.82 -1.81
N LEU A 315 -1.20 1.17 -2.11
CA LEU A 315 -2.20 0.85 -1.10
C LEU A 315 -1.87 -0.41 -0.30
N SER A 316 -1.39 -1.47 -0.95
CA SER A 316 -1.23 -2.78 -0.33
C SER A 316 0.03 -3.54 -0.72
N GLY A 317 1.06 -2.84 -1.20
CA GLY A 317 2.36 -3.40 -1.50
C GLY A 317 3.07 -3.97 -0.27
N GLU A 318 3.99 -4.91 -0.51
CA GLU A 318 4.75 -5.58 0.56
C GLU A 318 5.65 -4.62 1.37
N GLY A 319 6.02 -3.48 0.77
CA GLY A 319 6.79 -2.42 1.44
C GLY A 319 5.97 -1.55 2.39
N ASN A 320 4.64 -1.73 2.47
CA ASN A 320 3.80 -1.00 3.41
C ASN A 320 3.96 -1.59 4.81
N VAL A 321 5.11 -1.31 5.42
CA VAL A 321 5.45 -1.65 6.80
C VAL A 321 5.58 -0.33 7.56
N ILE A 322 5.00 -0.27 8.76
CA ILE A 322 5.01 0.93 9.62
C ILE A 322 5.59 0.56 10.99
N GLU A 323 6.37 1.48 11.54
CA GLU A 323 7.02 1.39 12.84
C GLU A 323 6.47 2.46 13.81
N LEU A 324 6.79 2.32 15.10
CA LEU A 324 6.33 3.27 16.10
C LEU A 324 6.92 4.66 15.82
N GLY A 325 6.07 5.69 15.84
CA GLY A 325 6.40 7.06 15.47
C GLY A 325 6.06 7.41 14.03
N ASP A 326 5.90 6.42 13.15
CA ASP A 326 5.65 6.68 11.72
C ASP A 326 4.30 7.35 11.47
N GLU A 327 4.30 8.24 10.49
CA GLU A 327 3.10 8.77 9.85
C GLU A 327 2.94 8.15 8.47
N PHE A 328 1.75 7.62 8.19
CA PHE A 328 1.43 6.99 6.92
C PHE A 328 0.11 7.51 6.37
N SER A 329 0.06 7.67 5.05
CA SER A 329 -1.07 8.29 4.35
C SER A 329 -1.26 7.68 2.98
N GLY A 330 -2.37 8.04 2.34
CA GLY A 330 -2.68 7.63 0.98
C GLY A 330 -4.03 8.14 0.52
N ARG A 331 -4.41 7.83 -0.71
CA ARG A 331 -5.72 8.18 -1.28
C ARG A 331 -6.58 6.94 -1.46
N LEU A 332 -7.83 7.01 -1.04
CA LEU A 332 -8.79 5.91 -1.17
C LEU A 332 -10.00 6.33 -1.99
N ALA A 333 -10.67 5.34 -2.56
CA ALA A 333 -12.03 5.46 -3.05
C ALA A 333 -12.89 4.34 -2.47
N LYS A 334 -14.20 4.42 -2.69
CA LYS A 334 -15.10 3.32 -2.35
C LYS A 334 -14.59 1.99 -2.92
N GLY A 335 -14.37 1.02 -2.04
CA GLY A 335 -13.95 -0.34 -2.38
C GLY A 335 -12.43 -0.54 -2.41
N SER A 336 -11.61 0.50 -2.37
CA SER A 336 -10.15 0.35 -2.26
C SER A 336 -9.73 0.07 -0.82
N ILE A 337 -8.62 -0.65 -0.67
CA ILE A 337 -8.11 -1.14 0.60
C ILE A 337 -6.62 -0.82 0.69
N ALA A 338 -6.26 0.07 1.62
CA ALA A 338 -4.88 0.21 2.05
C ALA A 338 -4.54 -0.81 3.15
N LYS A 339 -3.32 -1.34 3.17
CA LYS A 339 -2.82 -2.32 4.14
C LYS A 339 -1.42 -1.92 4.57
N TYR A 340 -1.19 -1.87 5.87
CA TYR A 340 0.11 -1.60 6.47
C TYR A 340 0.42 -2.65 7.53
N LYS A 341 1.58 -3.30 7.45
CA LYS A 341 2.05 -4.29 8.43
C LYS A 341 2.76 -3.58 9.57
N PHE A 342 2.56 -4.02 10.80
CA PHE A 342 3.28 -3.50 11.96
C PHE A 342 3.50 -4.61 12.99
N TYR A 343 4.52 -4.47 13.82
CA TYR A 343 4.73 -5.35 14.97
C TYR A 343 3.99 -4.80 16.19
N GLY A 344 3.20 -5.64 16.84
CA GLY A 344 2.57 -5.32 18.12
C GLY A 344 3.08 -6.23 19.21
N GLU A 345 3.51 -5.66 20.33
CA GLU A 345 3.89 -6.42 21.53
C GLU A 345 2.65 -6.71 22.38
N LYS A 346 2.57 -7.94 22.93
CA LYS A 346 1.49 -8.35 23.84
C LYS A 346 1.33 -7.31 24.95
N ASN A 347 0.08 -6.97 25.27
CA ASN A 347 -0.29 -6.05 26.35
C ASN A 347 0.33 -4.64 26.24
N SER A 348 1.00 -4.31 25.14
CA SER A 348 1.56 -2.98 24.87
C SER A 348 0.60 -2.20 23.97
N PRO A 349 -0.28 -1.36 24.53
CA PRO A 349 -1.29 -0.64 23.75
C PRO A 349 -0.66 0.34 22.75
N ILE A 350 -1.19 0.37 21.53
CA ILE A 350 -0.79 1.25 20.43
C ILE A 350 -1.97 2.16 20.09
N GLU A 351 -1.68 3.42 19.77
CA GLU A 351 -2.63 4.42 19.29
C GLU A 351 -2.37 4.79 17.84
N PHE A 352 -3.43 4.80 17.03
CA PHE A 352 -3.45 5.34 15.68
C PHE A 352 -4.16 6.68 15.70
N ILE A 353 -3.39 7.76 15.64
CA ILE A 353 -3.90 9.13 15.69
C ILE A 353 -4.16 9.58 14.26
N LYS A 354 -5.38 10.00 13.96
CA LYS A 354 -5.74 10.48 12.62
C LYS A 354 -5.04 11.81 12.31
N VAL A 355 -4.48 11.90 11.12
CA VAL A 355 -3.94 13.12 10.54
C VAL A 355 -5.08 13.82 9.77
N PRO A 356 -5.39 15.10 10.06
CA PRO A 356 -6.41 15.85 9.33
C PRO A 356 -6.14 15.93 7.83
N SER A 357 -7.20 16.02 7.03
CA SER A 357 -7.12 16.24 5.58
C SER A 357 -8.31 17.06 5.13
N ASP A 358 -8.09 17.92 4.12
CA ASP A 358 -9.12 18.75 3.49
C ASP A 358 -10.02 17.94 2.55
N GLU A 359 -9.60 16.72 2.20
CA GLU A 359 -10.39 15.81 1.38
C GLU A 359 -11.31 14.94 2.20
N SER A 360 -12.48 14.61 1.63
CA SER A 360 -13.51 13.85 2.33
C SER A 360 -13.71 12.44 1.78
N VAL A 361 -13.20 11.44 2.50
CA VAL A 361 -13.49 10.03 2.28
C VAL A 361 -14.04 9.37 3.54
N SER A 362 -15.12 8.60 3.43
CA SER A 362 -15.56 7.74 4.54
C SER A 362 -14.89 6.38 4.44
N TYR A 363 -14.34 5.88 5.54
CA TYR A 363 -13.56 4.65 5.58
C TYR A 363 -13.93 3.76 6.79
N ARG A 364 -13.40 2.54 6.79
CA ARG A 364 -13.37 1.64 7.94
C ARG A 364 -11.93 1.20 8.18
N VAL A 365 -11.48 1.34 9.41
CA VAL A 365 -10.21 0.78 9.88
C VAL A 365 -10.46 -0.61 10.43
N GLU A 366 -9.59 -1.55 10.10
CA GLU A 366 -9.52 -2.87 10.72
C GLU A 366 -8.08 -3.21 11.09
N ILE A 367 -7.89 -3.93 12.20
CA ILE A 367 -6.60 -4.56 12.51
C ILE A 367 -6.84 -6.06 12.47
N ILE A 368 -6.07 -6.75 11.63
CA ILE A 368 -6.10 -8.21 11.51
C ILE A 368 -4.78 -8.78 12.02
N ASP A 369 -4.83 -9.99 12.60
CA ASP A 369 -3.62 -10.73 12.94
C ASP A 369 -3.04 -11.47 11.72
N SER A 370 -1.90 -12.15 11.93
CA SER A 370 -1.20 -12.93 10.90
C SER A 370 -2.04 -14.07 10.31
N ASN A 371 -3.10 -14.52 11.00
CA ASN A 371 -4.03 -15.54 10.50
C ASN A 371 -5.21 -14.93 9.72
N GLY A 372 -5.22 -13.60 9.56
CA GLY A 372 -6.28 -12.87 8.87
C GLY A 372 -7.53 -12.60 9.73
N ILE A 373 -7.49 -12.88 11.04
CA ILE A 373 -8.63 -12.69 11.94
C ILE A 373 -8.69 -11.23 12.39
N THR A 374 -9.85 -10.60 12.24
CA THR A 374 -10.08 -9.23 12.68
C THR A 374 -10.10 -9.11 14.20
N GLN A 375 -9.14 -8.37 14.75
CA GLN A 375 -9.00 -8.07 16.17
C GLN A 375 -9.62 -6.71 16.55
N PHE A 376 -9.67 -5.77 15.60
CA PHE A 376 -10.23 -4.44 15.80
C PHE A 376 -10.98 -3.97 14.55
N LYS A 377 -12.06 -3.20 14.74
CA LYS A 377 -12.78 -2.53 13.64
C LYS A 377 -13.42 -1.21 14.09
N LYS A 378 -13.33 -0.17 13.27
CA LYS A 378 -13.96 1.13 13.53
C LYS A 378 -14.26 1.87 12.24
N ASN A 379 -15.40 2.56 12.16
CA ASN A 379 -15.70 3.45 11.04
C ASN A 379 -15.13 4.84 11.34
N GLY A 380 -14.64 5.51 10.30
CA GLY A 380 -14.15 6.89 10.37
C GLY A 380 -14.45 7.64 9.08
N ARG A 381 -14.11 8.93 9.07
CA ARG A 381 -14.29 9.80 7.91
C ARG A 381 -13.18 10.83 7.87
N SER A 382 -12.43 10.89 6.80
CA SER A 382 -11.53 12.00 6.53
C SER A 382 -12.39 13.23 6.22
N SER A 383 -12.14 14.31 6.94
CA SER A 383 -12.71 15.64 6.72
C SER A 383 -11.89 16.60 7.56
N GLY A 384 -11.93 17.89 7.21
CA GLY A 384 -11.32 18.97 8.00
C GLY A 384 -11.74 18.92 9.48
N THR A 385 -11.00 19.68 10.29
CA THR A 385 -11.03 19.71 11.77
C THR A 385 -12.39 19.34 12.37
N SER A 386 -12.39 18.32 13.23
CA SER A 386 -13.57 17.92 13.99
C SER A 386 -14.17 19.14 14.71
N PHE A 387 -15.49 19.35 14.63
CA PHE A 387 -16.21 20.43 15.33
C PHE A 387 -15.94 20.45 16.85
N SER A 388 -15.44 19.34 17.41
CA SER A 388 -15.10 19.18 18.82
C SER A 388 -13.66 19.57 19.20
N GLY A 389 -12.80 19.96 18.24
CA GLY A 389 -11.37 20.21 18.47
C GLY A 389 -10.53 18.97 18.86
N LYS A 390 -11.17 17.84 19.22
CA LYS A 390 -10.49 16.59 19.59
C LYS A 390 -10.02 15.85 18.35
N GLN A 391 -8.72 15.58 18.30
CA GLN A 391 -8.11 14.71 17.29
C GLN A 391 -8.68 13.28 17.46
N GLU A 392 -9.13 12.69 16.36
CA GLU A 392 -9.70 11.35 16.37
C GLU A 392 -8.57 10.32 16.46
N SER A 393 -8.64 9.39 17.42
CA SER A 393 -7.65 8.32 17.56
C SER A 393 -8.30 6.95 17.80
N TYR A 394 -7.56 5.90 17.49
CA TYR A 394 -7.96 4.51 17.68
C TYR A 394 -6.90 3.76 18.47
N ALA A 395 -7.22 3.27 19.66
CA ALA A 395 -6.31 2.43 20.43
C ALA A 395 -6.57 0.94 20.23
N PHE A 396 -5.48 0.17 20.19
CA PHE A 396 -5.45 -1.27 20.05
C PHE A 396 -4.44 -1.89 21.00
N THR A 397 -4.86 -2.87 21.80
CA THR A 397 -3.97 -3.65 22.67
C THR A 397 -3.79 -5.05 22.09
N PRO A 398 -2.58 -5.44 21.64
CA PRO A 398 -2.32 -6.80 21.18
C PRO A 398 -2.50 -7.83 22.30
N LYS A 399 -3.22 -8.92 22.02
CA LYS A 399 -3.37 -10.05 22.97
C LYS A 399 -2.18 -11.00 22.97
N LYS A 400 -1.39 -10.98 21.89
CA LYS A 400 -0.18 -11.77 21.66
C LYS A 400 0.79 -10.89 20.85
N SER A 401 2.09 -11.09 21.07
CA SER A 401 3.12 -10.41 20.28
C SER A 401 3.16 -10.98 18.88
N GLY A 402 3.38 -10.14 17.87
CA GLY A 402 3.52 -10.56 16.48
C GLY A 402 3.17 -9.49 15.47
N THR A 403 3.17 -9.88 14.20
CA THR A 403 2.82 -8.99 13.08
C THR A 403 1.30 -8.89 12.92
N PHE A 404 0.82 -7.67 12.83
CA PHE A 404 -0.56 -7.32 12.52
C PHE A 404 -0.62 -6.55 11.20
N THR A 405 -1.81 -6.45 10.61
CA THR A 405 -2.06 -5.57 9.46
C THR A 405 -3.16 -4.58 9.78
N PHE A 406 -2.82 -3.29 9.70
CA PHE A 406 -3.73 -2.17 9.74
C PHE A 406 -4.33 -1.95 8.34
N LYS A 407 -5.63 -2.13 8.20
CA LYS A 407 -6.37 -1.92 6.95
C LYS A 407 -7.18 -0.63 7.00
N VAL A 408 -7.15 0.14 5.92
CA VAL A 408 -8.06 1.28 5.71
C VAL A 408 -8.91 1.00 4.46
N ILE A 409 -10.21 0.82 4.66
CA ILE A 409 -11.15 0.38 3.62
C ILE A 409 -12.06 1.54 3.24
N GLY A 410 -11.98 2.02 1.99
CA GLY A 410 -12.84 3.09 1.50
C GLY A 410 -14.29 2.66 1.36
N ARG A 411 -15.23 3.45 1.90
CA ARG A 411 -16.68 3.15 1.94
C ARG A 411 -17.53 4.07 1.08
N LYS A 412 -17.22 5.37 1.05
CA LYS A 412 -17.97 6.39 0.30
C LYS A 412 -17.07 7.56 -0.06
N GLY A 413 -17.26 8.08 -1.28
CA GLY A 413 -16.44 9.15 -1.84
C GLY A 413 -15.06 8.64 -2.25
N ASN A 414 -14.20 9.59 -2.58
CA ASN A 414 -12.76 9.39 -2.71
C ASN A 414 -12.05 10.55 -1.99
N GLY A 415 -10.79 10.33 -1.61
CA GLY A 415 -9.98 11.34 -0.93
C GLY A 415 -8.88 10.72 -0.08
N SER A 416 -8.12 11.60 0.56
CA SER A 416 -6.93 11.26 1.34
C SER A 416 -7.27 10.77 2.76
N PHE A 417 -6.42 9.90 3.30
CA PHE A 417 -6.40 9.49 4.71
C PHE A 417 -4.96 9.61 5.24
N GLY A 418 -4.82 9.77 6.55
CA GLY A 418 -3.51 9.74 7.21
C GLY A 418 -3.64 9.34 8.67
N PHE A 419 -2.62 8.65 9.17
CA PHE A 419 -2.52 8.23 10.57
C PHE A 419 -1.07 8.29 11.04
N ARG A 420 -0.88 8.58 12.32
CA ARG A 420 0.37 8.39 13.04
C ARG A 420 0.23 7.24 14.03
N MET A 421 1.21 6.35 14.11
CA MET A 421 1.22 5.23 15.03
C MET A 421 2.11 5.53 16.24
N ASN A 422 1.53 5.60 17.44
CA ASN A 422 2.26 5.86 18.68
C ASN A 422 2.08 4.70 19.67
N LEU A 423 3.08 4.47 20.50
CA LEU A 423 2.94 3.58 21.65
C LEU A 423 2.27 4.33 22.81
N ILE A 424 1.32 3.69 23.50
CA ILE A 424 0.71 4.23 24.72
C ILE A 424 1.51 3.84 25.95
N ALA A 425 1.94 2.58 26.02
CA ALA A 425 2.79 2.01 27.08
C ALA A 425 3.37 0.66 26.64
N HIS A 426 4.53 0.29 27.18
CA HIS A 426 5.10 -1.06 27.07
C HIS A 426 4.51 -2.02 28.12
N ASP A 427 4.55 -3.32 27.84
CA ASP A 427 4.16 -4.34 28.82
C ASP A 427 5.05 -4.32 30.06
N SER A 428 6.34 -3.99 29.90
CA SER A 428 7.29 -3.82 31.00
C SER A 428 6.89 -2.67 31.95
N GLU A 429 6.33 -1.58 31.42
CA GLU A 429 5.82 -0.46 32.22
C GLU A 429 4.53 -0.84 32.93
N LEU A 430 3.65 -1.60 32.28
CA LEU A 430 2.34 -1.96 32.84
C LEU A 430 2.41 -3.13 33.82
N SER A 431 3.24 -4.13 33.55
CA SER A 431 3.24 -5.38 34.32
C SER A 431 4.61 -6.00 34.55
N GLY A 432 5.67 -5.18 34.48
CA GLY A 432 7.03 -5.59 34.78
C GLY A 432 7.20 -6.07 36.23
N GLU A 433 8.22 -6.92 36.46
CA GLU A 433 8.50 -7.48 37.79
C GLU A 433 8.85 -6.40 38.84
N GLY A 434 9.34 -5.25 38.39
CA GLY A 434 9.65 -4.09 39.25
C GLY A 434 8.43 -3.27 39.68
N ASN A 435 7.23 -3.58 39.20
CA ASN A 435 6.00 -2.90 39.61
C ASN A 435 5.59 -3.38 41.01
N VAL A 436 6.31 -2.94 42.02
CA VAL A 436 6.05 -3.17 43.44
C VAL A 436 5.71 -1.83 44.08
N ILE A 437 4.67 -1.79 44.91
CA ILE A 437 4.19 -0.59 45.59
C ILE A 437 4.07 -0.86 47.09
N GLU A 438 4.33 0.18 47.88
CA GLU A 438 4.24 0.20 49.33
C GLU A 438 3.20 1.23 49.82
N LEU A 439 2.93 1.24 51.13
CA LEU A 439 2.05 2.25 51.72
C LEU A 439 2.68 3.64 51.57
N GLY A 440 1.90 4.61 51.12
CA GLY A 440 2.33 5.97 50.80
C GLY A 440 2.67 6.18 49.32
N ASP A 441 2.84 5.11 48.52
CA ASP A 441 3.22 5.24 47.12
C ASP A 441 2.05 5.71 46.24
N GLU A 442 2.34 6.67 45.37
CA GLU A 442 1.52 6.97 44.20
C GLU A 442 2.04 6.18 42.98
N PHE A 443 1.15 5.49 42.29
CA PHE A 443 1.47 4.77 41.07
C PHE A 443 0.48 5.11 39.96
N SER A 444 1.01 5.22 38.74
CA SER A 444 0.26 5.69 37.59
C SER A 444 0.66 4.97 36.31
N GLY A 445 -0.13 5.14 35.26
CA GLY A 445 0.18 4.62 33.94
C GLY A 445 -0.89 4.95 32.92
N ARG A 446 -0.63 4.60 31.66
CA ARG A 446 -1.59 4.80 30.55
C ARG A 446 -2.16 3.46 30.09
N LEU A 447 -3.47 3.38 29.97
CA LEU A 447 -4.17 2.18 29.53
C LEU A 447 -4.97 2.43 28.27
N ALA A 448 -5.19 1.37 27.50
CA ALA A 448 -6.23 1.30 26.49
C ALA A 448 -7.17 0.12 26.78
N LYS A 449 -8.28 0.05 26.07
CA LYS A 449 -9.15 -1.12 26.14
C LYS A 449 -8.35 -2.41 25.91
N GLY A 450 -8.42 -3.31 26.89
CA GLY A 450 -7.78 -4.61 26.88
C GLY A 450 -6.37 -4.67 27.48
N SER A 451 -5.71 -3.54 27.73
CA SER A 451 -4.42 -3.53 28.42
C SER A 451 -4.60 -3.73 29.93
N ILE A 452 -3.57 -4.30 30.56
CA ILE A 452 -3.57 -4.71 31.95
C ILE A 452 -2.30 -4.16 32.61
N ALA A 453 -2.47 -3.32 33.62
CA ALA A 453 -1.41 -2.99 34.56
C ALA A 453 -1.49 -3.89 35.80
N LYS A 454 -0.34 -4.23 36.39
CA LYS A 454 -0.22 -5.03 37.60
C LYS A 454 0.84 -4.42 38.51
N TYR A 455 0.51 -4.30 39.79
CA TYR A 455 1.40 -3.86 40.85
C TYR A 455 1.33 -4.86 41.99
N LYS A 456 2.48 -5.32 42.48
CA LYS A 456 2.57 -6.21 43.64
C LYS A 456 2.67 -5.36 44.91
N PHE A 457 2.03 -5.79 45.98
CA PHE A 457 2.18 -5.17 47.29
C PHE A 457 2.08 -6.21 48.39
N TYR A 458 2.67 -5.92 49.55
CA TYR A 458 2.49 -6.75 50.74
C TYR A 458 1.29 -6.23 51.54
N GLY A 459 0.35 -7.13 51.86
CA GLY A 459 -0.76 -6.83 52.76
C GLY A 459 -0.59 -7.60 54.06
N GLU A 460 -0.75 -6.92 55.18
CA GLU A 460 -0.79 -7.57 56.49
C GLU A 460 -2.23 -8.00 56.83
N LYS A 461 -2.36 -9.18 57.46
CA LYS A 461 -3.64 -9.72 57.88
C LYS A 461 -4.39 -8.72 58.76
N ASN A 462 -5.65 -8.45 58.41
CA ASN A 462 -6.57 -7.56 59.11
C ASN A 462 -6.16 -6.07 59.13
N SER A 463 -5.09 -5.68 58.45
CA SER A 463 -4.69 -4.27 58.29
C SER A 463 -5.34 -3.69 57.04
N PRO A 464 -6.35 -2.80 57.16
CA PRO A 464 -7.06 -2.28 55.99
C PRO A 464 -6.19 -1.31 55.19
N ILE A 465 -6.24 -1.43 53.88
CA ILE A 465 -5.50 -0.61 52.92
C ILE A 465 -6.51 0.13 52.06
N GLU A 466 -6.26 1.40 51.77
CA GLU A 466 -7.07 2.20 50.87
C GLU A 466 -6.32 2.52 49.57
N PHE A 467 -6.98 2.35 48.42
CA PHE A 467 -6.50 2.82 47.14
C PHE A 467 -7.31 4.03 46.70
N ILE A 468 -6.72 5.20 46.80
CA ILE A 468 -7.35 6.48 46.53
C ILE A 468 -7.02 6.88 45.10
N LYS A 469 -8.04 7.08 44.27
CA LYS A 469 -7.84 7.50 42.89
C LYS A 469 -7.33 8.95 42.83
N VAL A 470 -6.28 9.16 42.06
CA VAL A 470 -5.77 10.49 41.73
C VAL A 470 -6.44 10.98 40.43
N PRO A 471 -6.99 12.21 40.41
CA PRO A 471 -7.62 12.77 39.20
C PRO A 471 -6.68 12.83 37.99
N SER A 472 -7.23 12.70 36.79
CA SER A 472 -6.49 12.87 35.54
C SER A 472 -7.37 13.51 34.47
N ASP A 473 -6.72 14.31 33.61
CA ASP A 473 -7.35 15.01 32.50
C ASP A 473 -7.76 14.08 31.35
N GLU A 474 -7.23 12.86 31.32
CA GLU A 474 -7.55 11.85 30.33
C GLU A 474 -8.69 10.93 30.77
N SER A 475 -9.40 10.33 29.81
CA SER A 475 -10.57 9.50 30.13
C SER A 475 -10.48 8.07 29.65
N VAL A 476 -10.24 7.17 30.60
CA VAL A 476 -10.29 5.72 30.42
C VAL A 476 -11.25 5.08 31.42
N SER A 477 -12.11 4.17 30.96
CA SER A 477 -12.88 3.31 31.86
C SER A 477 -12.07 2.06 32.16
N TYR A 478 -11.97 1.66 33.42
CA TYR A 478 -11.13 0.55 33.86
C TYR A 478 -11.87 -0.35 34.87
N ARG A 479 -11.21 -1.45 35.22
CA ARG A 479 -11.57 -2.33 36.34
C ARG A 479 -10.34 -2.55 37.20
N VAL A 480 -10.52 -2.39 38.51
CA VAL A 480 -9.55 -2.77 39.53
C VAL A 480 -9.91 -4.15 40.08
N GLU A 481 -8.91 -5.01 40.22
CA GLU A 481 -8.99 -6.32 40.88
C GLU A 481 -7.82 -6.44 41.87
N ILE A 482 -8.06 -6.95 43.08
CA ILE A 482 -6.99 -7.37 43.98
C ILE A 482 -6.97 -8.89 43.98
N ILE A 483 -5.81 -9.46 43.68
CA ILE A 483 -5.61 -10.89 43.48
C ILE A 483 -4.61 -11.37 44.51
N ASP A 484 -4.90 -12.47 45.21
CA ASP A 484 -3.96 -13.06 46.17
C ASP A 484 -2.82 -13.84 45.48
N GLY A 485 -1.84 -14.30 46.27
CA GLY A 485 -0.71 -15.09 45.77
C GLY A 485 -1.09 -16.43 45.11
N ASN A 486 -2.32 -16.92 45.27
CA ASN A 486 -2.83 -18.12 44.59
C ASN A 486 -3.56 -17.78 43.28
N GLY A 487 -3.63 -16.50 42.89
CA GLY A 487 -4.33 -16.05 41.69
C GLY A 487 -5.84 -15.87 41.88
N ILE A 488 -6.35 -15.92 43.11
CA ILE A 488 -7.78 -15.77 43.40
C ILE A 488 -8.12 -14.28 43.58
N THR A 489 -9.16 -13.81 42.90
CA THR A 489 -9.64 -12.43 43.04
C THR A 489 -10.35 -12.25 44.38
N GLN A 490 -9.80 -11.38 45.22
CA GLN A 490 -10.34 -11.03 46.55
C GLN A 490 -11.19 -9.76 46.52
N PHE A 491 -10.92 -8.85 45.58
CA PHE A 491 -11.67 -7.61 45.40
C PHE A 491 -11.84 -7.29 43.92
N LYS A 492 -12.95 -6.63 43.57
CA LYS A 492 -13.24 -6.22 42.18
C LYS A 492 -14.17 -5.00 42.13
N LYS A 493 -13.76 -3.95 41.42
CA LYS A 493 -14.57 -2.75 41.19
C LYS A 493 -14.32 -2.17 39.80
N ASN A 494 -15.34 -1.52 39.24
CA ASN A 494 -15.18 -0.75 38.00
C ASN A 494 -15.00 0.72 38.36
N GLY A 495 -14.18 1.43 37.59
CA GLY A 495 -13.94 2.87 37.75
C GLY A 495 -13.75 3.56 36.39
N ARG A 496 -13.62 4.88 36.42
CA ARG A 496 -13.42 5.69 35.21
C ARG A 496 -12.59 6.92 35.51
N SER A 497 -11.48 7.12 34.79
CA SER A 497 -10.75 8.39 34.77
C SER A 497 -11.50 9.42 33.91
N SER A 498 -11.59 10.67 34.35
CA SER A 498 -12.16 11.80 33.57
C SER A 498 -11.82 13.15 34.20
N GLY A 499 -11.33 14.10 33.38
CA GLY A 499 -10.90 15.44 33.80
C GLY A 499 -11.99 16.44 34.20
N THR A 500 -13.26 16.06 34.28
CA THR A 500 -14.32 16.92 34.79
C THR A 500 -15.34 16.07 35.56
N SER A 501 -15.18 15.91 36.87
CA SER A 501 -16.26 15.41 37.71
C SER A 501 -17.04 16.60 38.25
N TYR A 502 -18.29 16.75 37.80
CA TYR A 502 -19.34 17.52 38.49
C TYR A 502 -19.78 16.84 39.81
N SER A 503 -18.96 15.92 40.35
CA SER A 503 -19.18 15.26 41.63
C SER A 503 -17.83 15.12 42.32
N ASP A 504 -17.56 16.00 43.28
CA ASP A 504 -16.36 16.08 44.12
C ASP A 504 -16.13 14.87 45.06
N LYS A 505 -16.53 13.66 44.66
CA LYS A 505 -16.26 12.45 45.44
C LYS A 505 -15.02 11.78 44.88
N GLN A 506 -13.91 11.98 45.58
CA GLN A 506 -12.68 11.21 45.42
C GLN A 506 -13.04 9.72 45.49
N GLU A 507 -12.82 8.98 44.41
CA GLU A 507 -13.11 7.55 44.39
C GLU A 507 -12.01 6.82 45.14
N SER A 508 -12.36 6.10 46.21
CA SER A 508 -11.43 5.23 46.94
C SER A 508 -11.92 3.78 47.00
N TYR A 509 -10.99 2.85 47.16
CA TYR A 509 -11.24 1.42 47.28
C TYR A 509 -10.54 0.86 48.51
N ALA A 510 -11.31 0.54 49.56
CA ALA A 510 -10.78 -0.12 50.75
C ALA A 510 -10.70 -1.64 50.57
N PHE A 511 -9.62 -2.24 51.08
CA PHE A 511 -9.38 -3.68 51.08
C PHE A 511 -8.69 -4.12 52.37
N THR A 512 -9.24 -5.14 53.04
CA THR A 512 -8.64 -5.73 54.24
C THR A 512 -8.17 -7.16 53.93
N PRO A 513 -6.85 -7.43 53.95
CA PRO A 513 -6.32 -8.77 53.72
C PRO A 513 -6.78 -9.76 54.81
N LYS A 514 -7.29 -10.93 54.42
CA LYS A 514 -7.67 -12.00 55.37
C LYS A 514 -6.47 -12.80 55.88
N LYS A 515 -5.33 -12.69 55.20
CA LYS A 515 -4.05 -13.34 55.51
C LYS A 515 -2.92 -12.41 55.05
N SER A 516 -1.80 -12.43 55.76
CA SER A 516 -0.62 -11.67 55.36
C SER A 516 0.02 -12.32 54.13
N GLY A 517 0.53 -11.51 53.21
CA GLY A 517 1.22 -12.00 52.03
C GLY A 517 1.23 -11.01 50.88
N THR A 518 1.76 -11.45 49.74
CA THR A 518 1.79 -10.65 48.51
C THR A 518 0.46 -10.72 47.77
N PHE A 519 -0.03 -9.55 47.38
CA PHE A 519 -1.21 -9.36 46.54
C PHE A 519 -0.81 -8.64 45.26
N THR A 520 -1.66 -8.76 44.23
CA THR A 520 -1.53 -7.99 42.98
C THR A 520 -2.71 -7.04 42.85
N PHE A 521 -2.42 -5.74 42.82
CA PHE A 521 -3.35 -4.71 42.36
C PHE A 521 -3.33 -4.66 40.84
N LYS A 522 -4.42 -5.08 40.21
CA LYS A 522 -4.55 -5.22 38.75
C LYS A 522 -5.55 -4.21 38.21
N VAL A 523 -5.12 -3.41 37.23
CA VAL A 523 -5.95 -2.44 36.53
C VAL A 523 -6.14 -2.86 35.08
N THR A 524 -7.38 -3.10 34.66
CA THR A 524 -7.70 -3.52 33.28
C THR A 524 -8.49 -2.45 32.54
N GLY A 525 -7.97 -1.96 31.41
CA GLY A 525 -8.67 -1.01 30.55
C GLY A 525 -9.92 -1.63 29.88
N ARG A 526 -11.06 -0.94 29.95
CA ARG A 526 -12.36 -1.43 29.44
C ARG A 526 -12.88 -0.65 28.24
N LYS A 527 -12.69 0.67 28.22
CA LYS A 527 -13.17 1.56 27.15
C LYS A 527 -12.31 2.82 27.10
N GLY A 528 -12.04 3.28 25.87
CA GLY A 528 -11.18 4.43 25.63
C GLY A 528 -9.70 4.09 25.81
N ASN A 529 -8.88 5.12 25.80
CA ASN A 529 -7.50 5.10 26.26
C ASN A 529 -7.27 6.35 27.14
N GLY A 530 -6.28 6.30 28.00
CA GLY A 530 -5.93 7.40 28.89
C GLY A 530 -5.23 6.96 30.16
N SER A 531 -4.88 7.94 30.98
CA SER A 531 -4.12 7.78 32.21
C SER A 531 -4.98 7.35 33.40
N PHE A 532 -4.38 6.57 34.30
CA PHE A 532 -4.89 6.26 35.63
C PHE A 532 -3.79 6.55 36.66
N ALA A 533 -4.18 6.87 37.89
CA ALA A 533 -3.27 7.04 39.00
C ALA A 533 -4.00 6.71 40.32
N PHE A 534 -3.27 6.12 41.26
CA PHE A 534 -3.75 5.75 42.58
C PHE A 534 -2.68 6.01 43.63
N LEU A 535 -3.09 6.47 44.80
CA LEU A 535 -2.31 6.49 46.04
C LEU A 535 -2.71 5.26 46.87
N MET A 536 -1.73 4.47 47.30
CA MET A 536 -1.95 3.40 48.28
C MET A 536 -1.72 3.95 49.68
N ASN A 537 -2.73 3.98 50.52
CA ASN A 537 -2.63 4.53 51.88
C ASN A 537 -3.08 3.52 52.94
N ASP A 538 -2.66 3.74 54.18
CA ASP A 538 -3.30 3.09 55.33
C ASP A 538 -4.72 3.64 55.45
N PHE A 539 -5.71 2.79 55.73
CA PHE A 539 -7.08 3.26 55.91
C PHE A 539 -7.27 4.02 57.23
N ASN A 540 -6.39 3.80 58.22
CA ASN A 540 -6.52 4.38 59.56
C ASN A 540 -5.74 5.70 59.76
N HIS A 541 -5.00 6.16 58.75
CA HIS A 541 -4.16 7.36 58.75
C HIS A 541 -4.32 8.16 57.47
#